data_AF-A0A6G0S0W2-F1
#
_entry.id   AF-A0A6G0S0W2-F1
#
_cell.length_a   1.000
_cell.length_b   1.000
_cell.length_c   1.000
_cell.angle_alpha   90.00
_cell.angle_beta   90.00
_cell.angle_gamma   90.00
#
_symmetry.space_group_name_H-M   'P 1'
#
loop_
_entity.id
_entity.type
_entity.pdbx_description
1 polymer ?
#
loop_
_entity_poly.entity_id
_entity_poly.type
_entity_poly.pdbx_seq_one_letter_code
_entity_poly.pdbx_strand_id
1 'polypeptide(L)'
;MSSPSSPGSPSRSPPTEASADELRRPNSLLRGRLAHANADLQTATSSRSVTAEQQHRFSRTLLRETHDLQALESLYSAQQQEVGCLRAEIASFQEPSDLGAAPDPVVVQLESQLRQHEADFRNLESRFDQVISERDDLQEHSDHLAEEVRLAGDEIEQLHEDRNDLDLARGNAEH
;
A
#
# COMPACT_ATOMS: atom_id res chain seq x y z
N MET A 1 -51.76 52.38 -61.17
CA MET A 1 -51.01 51.10 -61.29
C MET A 1 -49.74 51.46 -62.05
N SER A 2 -48.51 51.20 -61.58
CA SER A 2 -48.00 50.07 -60.81
C SER A 2 -46.77 50.47 -59.99
N SER A 3 -46.56 49.77 -58.87
CA SER A 3 -45.38 49.85 -58.00
C SER A 3 -44.16 49.15 -58.62
N PRO A 4 -42.92 49.55 -58.28
CA PRO A 4 -41.73 48.74 -58.54
C PRO A 4 -41.56 47.69 -57.43
N SER A 5 -41.37 46.42 -57.81
CA SER A 5 -41.05 45.34 -56.87
C SER A 5 -39.55 45.01 -56.88
N SER A 6 -39.11 44.72 -55.66
CA SER A 6 -37.80 44.49 -55.06
C SER A 6 -36.76 43.60 -55.77
N PRO A 7 -35.47 43.76 -55.38
CA PRO A 7 -34.35 42.97 -55.88
C PRO A 7 -34.41 41.51 -55.40
N GLY A 8 -34.02 40.59 -56.29
CA GLY A 8 -33.99 39.16 -56.03
C GLY A 8 -33.04 38.79 -54.89
N SER A 9 -33.58 38.01 -53.94
CA SER A 9 -32.81 37.35 -52.89
C SER A 9 -31.78 36.39 -53.47
N PRO A 10 -30.55 36.31 -52.93
CA PRO A 10 -29.66 35.20 -53.24
C PRO A 10 -30.23 33.95 -52.59
N SER A 11 -30.61 32.96 -53.40
CA SER A 11 -30.94 31.61 -52.95
C SER A 11 -29.76 31.06 -52.16
N ARG A 12 -29.91 31.02 -50.84
CA ARG A 12 -29.01 30.30 -49.94
C ARG A 12 -29.26 28.81 -50.19
N SER A 13 -28.30 28.14 -50.82
CA SER A 13 -28.32 26.69 -50.98
C SER A 13 -28.56 26.01 -49.63
N PRO A 14 -29.32 24.90 -49.56
CA PRO A 14 -29.48 24.16 -48.32
C PRO A 14 -28.11 23.63 -47.87
N PRO A 15 -27.88 23.43 -46.56
CA PRO A 15 -26.68 22.76 -46.10
C PRO A 15 -26.63 21.38 -46.75
N THR A 16 -25.51 21.04 -47.37
CA THR A 16 -25.27 19.70 -47.91
C THR A 16 -25.30 18.72 -46.74
N GLU A 17 -26.34 17.90 -46.65
CA GLU A 17 -26.36 16.74 -45.74
C GLU A 17 -25.13 15.89 -46.04
N ALA A 18 -24.33 15.62 -45.01
CA ALA A 18 -23.16 14.76 -45.14
C ALA A 18 -23.58 13.40 -45.71
N SER A 19 -22.84 12.90 -46.70
CA SER A 19 -23.19 11.63 -47.34
C SER A 19 -23.06 10.48 -46.33
N ALA A 20 -23.85 9.42 -46.49
CA ALA A 20 -23.85 8.27 -45.56
C ALA A 20 -22.45 7.64 -45.38
N ASP A 21 -21.60 7.67 -46.40
CA ASP A 21 -20.23 7.18 -46.35
C ASP A 21 -19.28 8.11 -45.58
N GLU A 22 -19.53 9.42 -45.58
CA GLU A 22 -18.80 10.41 -44.78
C GLU A 22 -19.12 10.30 -43.29
N LEU A 23 -20.31 9.82 -42.91
CA LEU A 23 -20.68 9.52 -41.51
C LEU A 23 -20.18 8.13 -41.06
N ARG A 24 -20.11 7.17 -41.99
CA ARG A 24 -19.71 5.79 -41.70
C ARG A 24 -18.26 5.65 -41.25
N ARG A 25 -17.34 6.37 -41.90
CA ARG A 25 -15.90 6.36 -41.55
C ARG A 25 -15.62 6.88 -40.12
N PRO A 26 -16.06 8.11 -39.73
CA PRO A 26 -15.84 8.61 -38.38
C PRO A 26 -16.55 7.77 -37.32
N ASN A 27 -17.75 7.25 -37.59
CA ASN A 27 -18.43 6.34 -36.66
C ASN A 27 -17.62 5.06 -36.43
N SER A 28 -17.07 4.44 -37.49
CA SER A 28 -16.20 3.26 -37.36
C SER A 28 -14.92 3.55 -36.57
N LEU A 29 -14.33 4.74 -36.74
CA LEU A 29 -13.15 5.17 -35.99
C LEU A 29 -13.48 5.37 -34.51
N LEU A 30 -14.60 6.04 -34.20
CA LEU A 30 -15.06 6.25 -32.81
C LEU A 30 -15.36 4.93 -32.11
N ARG A 31 -15.98 3.96 -32.80
CA ARG A 31 -16.16 2.60 -32.27
C ARG A 31 -14.84 1.90 -31.97
N GLY A 32 -13.86 2.04 -32.87
CA GLY A 32 -12.50 1.53 -32.65
C GLY A 32 -11.86 2.17 -31.41
N ARG A 33 -11.87 3.50 -31.31
CA ARG A 33 -11.32 4.24 -30.16
C ARG A 33 -12.01 3.88 -28.85
N LEU A 34 -13.33 3.74 -28.85
CA LEU A 34 -14.09 3.34 -27.67
C LEU A 34 -13.76 1.91 -27.22
N ALA A 35 -13.56 0.98 -28.17
CA ALA A 35 -13.12 -0.37 -27.85
C ALA A 35 -11.73 -0.39 -27.19
N HIS A 36 -10.81 0.45 -27.67
CA HIS A 36 -9.48 0.59 -27.04
C HIS A 36 -9.58 1.21 -25.65
N ALA A 37 -10.31 2.33 -25.48
CA ALA A 37 -10.52 2.96 -24.18
C ALA A 37 -11.15 2.01 -23.15
N ASN A 38 -12.08 1.15 -23.57
CA ASN A 38 -12.65 0.11 -22.70
C ASN A 38 -11.62 -0.96 -22.31
N ALA A 39 -10.75 -1.37 -23.22
CA ALA A 39 -9.70 -2.33 -22.94
C ALA A 39 -8.65 -1.76 -21.97
N ASP A 40 -8.26 -0.50 -22.16
CA ASP A 40 -7.32 0.21 -21.29
C ASP A 40 -7.92 0.35 -19.88
N LEU A 41 -9.17 0.78 -19.77
CA LEU A 41 -9.89 0.87 -18.51
C LEU A 41 -10.00 -0.48 -17.79
N GLN A 42 -10.33 -1.55 -18.51
CA GLN A 42 -10.40 -2.89 -17.95
C GLN A 42 -9.03 -3.35 -17.44
N THR A 43 -7.98 -3.04 -18.17
CA THR A 43 -6.59 -3.37 -17.82
C THR A 43 -6.16 -2.61 -16.56
N ALA A 44 -6.37 -1.30 -16.51
CA ALA A 44 -6.08 -0.46 -15.36
C ALA A 44 -6.86 -0.92 -14.11
N THR A 45 -8.16 -1.21 -14.26
CA THR A 45 -9.00 -1.71 -13.16
C THR A 45 -8.49 -3.06 -12.63
N SER A 46 -8.12 -3.97 -13.54
CA SER A 46 -7.59 -5.29 -13.15
C SER A 46 -6.24 -5.15 -12.43
N SER A 47 -5.34 -4.31 -12.96
CA SER A 47 -4.03 -4.06 -12.35
C SER A 47 -4.16 -3.43 -10.96
N ARG A 48 -5.04 -2.42 -10.81
CA ARG A 48 -5.34 -1.79 -9.51
C ARG A 48 -5.85 -2.81 -8.49
N SER A 49 -6.72 -3.74 -8.91
CA SER A 49 -7.27 -4.76 -8.00
C SER A 49 -6.19 -5.69 -7.45
N VAL A 50 -5.25 -6.14 -8.29
CA VAL A 50 -4.12 -6.99 -7.88
C VAL A 50 -3.22 -6.24 -6.90
N THR A 51 -2.91 -4.97 -7.19
CA THR A 51 -2.07 -4.12 -6.34
C THR A 51 -2.74 -3.87 -4.98
N ALA A 52 -4.05 -3.61 -4.95
CA ALA A 52 -4.81 -3.43 -3.72
C ALA A 52 -4.89 -4.72 -2.88
N GLU A 53 -5.02 -5.90 -3.52
CA GLU A 53 -4.94 -7.17 -2.80
C GLU A 53 -3.56 -7.38 -2.17
N GLN A 54 -2.49 -7.01 -2.88
CA GLN A 54 -1.13 -7.11 -2.36
C GLN A 54 -0.91 -6.16 -1.18
N GLN A 55 -1.38 -4.91 -1.29
CA GLN A 55 -1.38 -3.96 -0.19
C GLN A 55 -2.10 -4.54 1.04
N HIS A 56 -3.30 -5.10 0.84
CA HIS A 56 -4.05 -5.73 1.93
C HIS A 56 -3.30 -6.90 2.58
N ARG A 57 -2.60 -7.73 1.79
CA ARG A 57 -1.75 -8.81 2.33
C ARG A 57 -0.63 -8.24 3.20
N PHE A 58 0.06 -7.19 2.77
CA PHE A 58 1.11 -6.55 3.57
C PHE A 58 0.57 -5.92 4.85
N SER A 59 -0.57 -5.23 4.80
CA SER A 59 -1.19 -4.69 6.02
C SER A 59 -1.52 -5.78 7.05
N ARG A 60 -1.94 -6.97 6.60
CA ARG A 60 -2.19 -8.12 7.50
C ARG A 60 -0.90 -8.67 8.10
N THR A 61 0.17 -8.75 7.32
CA THR A 61 1.48 -9.17 7.83
C THR A 61 2.02 -8.16 8.84
N LEU A 62 1.96 -6.87 8.55
CA LEU A 62 2.37 -5.79 9.46
C LEU A 62 1.64 -5.85 10.81
N LEU A 63 0.33 -6.12 10.79
CA LEU A 63 -0.44 -6.31 12.02
C LEU A 63 0.10 -7.46 12.86
N ARG A 64 0.46 -8.58 12.21
CA ARG A 64 1.04 -9.75 12.88
C ARG A 64 2.41 -9.43 13.46
N GLU A 65 3.30 -8.82 12.67
CA GLU A 65 4.64 -8.41 13.14
C GLU A 65 4.55 -7.45 14.33
N THR A 66 3.60 -6.51 14.30
CA THR A 66 3.36 -5.59 15.42
C THR A 66 2.96 -6.34 16.70
N HIS A 67 2.14 -7.38 16.59
CA HIS A 67 1.78 -8.21 17.73
C HIS A 67 2.96 -9.05 18.22
N ASP A 68 3.76 -9.59 17.30
CA ASP A 68 4.95 -10.37 17.63
C ASP A 68 6.01 -9.50 18.35
N LEU A 69 6.17 -8.23 17.96
CA LEU A 69 6.96 -7.23 18.70
C LEU A 69 6.45 -7.01 20.13
N GLN A 70 5.14 -6.82 20.32
CA GLN A 70 4.56 -6.66 21.65
C GLN A 70 4.78 -7.91 22.55
N ALA A 71 4.71 -9.10 21.95
CA ALA A 71 5.02 -10.34 22.66
C ALA A 71 6.50 -10.41 23.07
N LEU A 72 7.41 -10.01 22.18
CA LEU A 72 8.83 -9.90 22.48
C LEU A 72 9.11 -8.86 23.57
N GLU A 73 8.41 -7.72 23.60
CA GLU A 73 8.57 -6.67 24.62
C GLU A 73 8.16 -7.17 26.00
N SER A 74 7.08 -7.95 26.03
CA SER A 74 6.59 -8.60 27.25
C SER A 74 7.62 -9.61 27.78
N LEU A 75 8.22 -10.42 26.89
CA LEU A 75 9.27 -11.38 27.25
C LEU A 75 10.53 -10.68 27.77
N TYR A 76 10.97 -9.61 27.09
CA TYR A 76 12.13 -8.82 27.49
C TYR A 76 11.92 -8.23 28.89
N SER A 77 10.75 -7.66 29.13
CA SER A 77 10.39 -7.08 30.43
C SER A 77 10.40 -8.13 31.55
N ALA A 78 9.83 -9.31 31.30
CA ALA A 78 9.83 -10.42 32.26
C ALA A 78 11.25 -10.91 32.56
N GLN A 79 12.09 -11.02 31.53
CA GLN A 79 13.48 -11.44 31.69
C GLN A 79 14.31 -10.41 32.46
N GLN A 80 14.00 -9.11 32.28
CA GLN A 80 14.69 -8.01 32.96
C GLN A 80 14.39 -8.04 34.45
N GLN A 81 13.15 -8.35 34.80
CA GLN A 81 12.73 -8.54 36.18
C GLN A 81 13.48 -9.73 36.81
N GLU A 82 13.58 -10.86 36.13
CA GLU A 82 14.28 -12.05 36.63
C GLU A 82 15.77 -11.78 36.89
N VAL A 83 16.44 -11.10 35.95
CA VAL A 83 17.83 -10.65 36.14
C VAL A 83 17.96 -9.73 37.36
N GLY A 84 16.99 -8.83 37.58
CA GLY A 84 16.93 -7.99 38.77
C GLY A 84 16.79 -8.79 40.07
N CYS A 85 15.91 -9.80 40.08
CA CYS A 85 15.73 -10.72 41.20
C CYS A 85 17.00 -11.50 41.51
N LEU A 86 17.63 -12.13 40.51
CA LEU A 86 18.87 -12.89 40.67
C LEU A 86 20.00 -12.01 41.21
N ARG A 87 20.13 -10.76 40.72
CA ARG A 87 21.13 -9.80 41.22
C ARG A 87 20.88 -9.42 42.68
N ALA A 88 19.62 -9.18 43.06
CA ALA A 88 19.26 -8.87 44.45
C ALA A 88 19.51 -10.08 45.38
N GLU A 89 19.22 -11.29 44.90
CA GLU A 89 19.47 -12.53 45.64
C GLU A 89 20.96 -12.75 45.85
N ILE A 90 21.79 -12.63 44.81
CA ILE A 90 23.26 -12.69 44.94
C ILE A 90 23.77 -11.64 45.94
N ALA A 91 23.27 -10.40 45.88
CA ALA A 91 23.65 -9.35 46.81
C ALA A 91 23.27 -9.65 48.27
N SER A 92 22.19 -10.42 48.51
CA SER A 92 21.80 -10.83 49.86
C SER A 92 22.80 -11.79 50.52
N PHE A 93 23.56 -12.54 49.72
CA PHE A 93 24.63 -13.41 50.20
C PHE A 93 25.97 -12.66 50.38
N GLN A 94 26.08 -11.41 49.91
CA GLN A 94 27.24 -10.56 50.12
C GLN A 94 27.20 -9.89 51.51
N GLU A 95 27.20 -10.69 52.58
CA GLU A 95 27.66 -10.20 53.88
C GLU A 95 29.19 -10.00 53.84
N PRO A 96 29.79 -9.14 54.69
CA PRO A 96 31.24 -9.02 54.81
C PRO A 96 31.83 -10.29 55.45
N SER A 97 31.84 -11.39 54.71
CA SER A 97 32.49 -12.64 55.07
C SER A 97 33.92 -12.66 54.54
N ASP A 98 34.79 -13.25 55.36
CA ASP A 98 36.25 -13.29 55.23
C ASP A 98 36.74 -13.44 53.78
N LEU A 99 37.58 -12.49 53.33
CA LEU A 99 38.16 -12.38 51.98
C LEU A 99 39.04 -13.57 51.55
N GLY A 100 39.08 -14.65 52.34
CA GLY A 100 39.83 -15.89 52.07
C GLY A 100 38.99 -17.17 52.01
N ALA A 101 37.68 -17.10 52.21
CA ALA A 101 36.80 -18.26 52.10
C ALA A 101 36.45 -18.60 50.63
N ALA A 102 36.29 -19.90 50.33
CA ALA A 102 35.82 -20.32 49.02
C ALA A 102 34.43 -19.73 48.73
N PRO A 103 34.12 -19.35 47.46
CA PRO A 103 32.81 -18.81 47.09
C PRO A 103 31.68 -19.77 47.50
N ASP A 104 30.59 -19.22 48.02
CA ASP A 104 29.39 -20.01 48.36
C ASP A 104 28.88 -20.71 47.09
N PRO A 105 28.72 -22.05 47.09
CA PRO A 105 28.20 -22.79 45.93
C PRO A 105 26.84 -22.28 45.43
N VAL A 106 26.00 -21.72 46.32
CA VAL A 106 24.71 -21.11 45.94
C VAL A 106 24.94 -19.86 45.10
N VAL A 107 25.88 -18.99 45.50
CA VAL A 107 26.26 -17.79 44.74
C VAL A 107 26.81 -18.17 43.37
N VAL A 108 27.67 -19.19 43.29
CA VAL A 108 28.22 -19.68 42.02
C VAL A 108 27.11 -20.17 41.08
N GLN A 109 26.10 -20.86 41.61
CA GLN A 109 24.94 -21.31 40.84
C GLN A 109 24.10 -20.14 40.33
N LEU A 110 23.78 -19.17 41.17
CA LEU A 110 23.02 -17.97 40.81
C LEU A 110 23.76 -17.12 39.76
N GLU A 111 25.08 -16.95 39.91
CA GLU A 111 25.90 -16.28 38.90
C GLU A 111 25.91 -17.01 37.55
N SER A 112 25.86 -18.34 37.57
CA SER A 112 25.73 -19.12 36.34
C SER A 112 24.37 -18.91 35.67
N GLN A 113 23.30 -18.84 36.45
CA GLN A 113 21.96 -18.52 35.94
C GLN A 113 21.92 -17.10 35.38
N LEU A 114 22.51 -16.13 36.07
CA LEU A 114 22.62 -14.75 35.60
C LEU A 114 23.34 -14.66 34.25
N ARG A 115 24.47 -15.36 34.09
CA ARG A 115 25.20 -15.43 32.80
C ARG A 115 24.35 -16.05 31.69
N GLN A 116 23.53 -17.05 32.01
CA GLN A 116 22.60 -17.64 31.03
C GLN A 116 21.53 -16.63 30.61
N HIS A 117 20.89 -15.94 31.57
CA HIS A 117 19.91 -14.91 31.26
C HIS A 117 20.49 -13.75 30.44
N GLU A 118 21.74 -13.33 30.70
CA GLU A 118 22.43 -12.31 29.89
C GLU A 118 22.70 -12.79 28.45
N ALA A 119 22.97 -14.08 28.24
CA ALA A 119 23.10 -14.65 26.90
C ALA A 119 21.76 -14.68 26.16
N ASP A 120 20.71 -15.09 26.86
CA ASP A 120 19.35 -15.11 26.33
C ASP A 120 18.85 -13.69 25.98
N PHE A 121 19.23 -12.68 26.78
CA PHE A 121 18.97 -11.27 26.49
C PHE A 121 19.55 -10.82 25.16
N ARG A 122 20.84 -11.14 24.91
CA ARG A 122 21.47 -10.81 23.62
C ARG A 122 20.79 -11.51 22.44
N ASN A 123 20.30 -12.72 22.65
CA ASN A 123 19.50 -13.41 21.63
C ASN A 123 18.17 -12.68 21.37
N LEU A 124 17.50 -12.24 22.44
CA LEU A 124 16.23 -11.53 22.35
C LEU A 124 16.38 -10.16 21.68
N GLU A 125 17.44 -9.40 22.02
CA GLU A 125 17.81 -8.14 21.36
C GLU A 125 18.02 -8.35 19.86
N SER A 126 18.78 -9.38 19.46
CA SER A 126 18.99 -9.69 18.05
C SER A 126 17.69 -10.03 17.31
N ARG A 127 16.74 -10.70 17.97
CA ARG A 127 15.42 -11.01 17.39
C ARG A 127 14.56 -9.75 17.26
N PHE A 128 14.66 -8.84 18.22
CA PHE A 128 14.01 -7.54 18.16
C PHE A 128 14.47 -6.73 16.95
N ASP A 129 15.78 -6.57 16.81
CA ASP A 129 16.38 -5.83 15.70
C ASP A 129 15.94 -6.42 14.35
N GLN A 130 15.91 -7.75 14.25
CA GLN A 130 15.44 -8.44 13.06
C GLN A 130 13.96 -8.13 12.75
N VAL A 131 13.06 -8.32 13.71
CA VAL A 131 11.62 -8.09 13.50
C VAL A 131 11.33 -6.62 13.21
N ILE A 132 12.04 -5.69 13.84
CA ILE A 132 11.93 -4.25 13.55
C ILE A 132 12.32 -3.97 12.10
N SER A 133 13.46 -4.50 11.65
CA SER A 133 13.93 -4.33 10.27
C SER A 133 12.93 -4.91 9.27
N GLU A 134 12.44 -6.13 9.50
CA GLU A 134 11.46 -6.78 8.61
C GLU A 134 10.14 -5.99 8.55
N ARG A 135 9.69 -5.45 9.69
CA ARG A 135 8.49 -4.61 9.77
C ARG A 135 8.69 -3.28 9.04
N ASP A 136 9.84 -2.64 9.19
CA ASP A 136 10.16 -1.37 8.51
C ASP A 136 10.19 -1.56 6.98
N ASP A 137 10.84 -2.63 6.50
CA ASP A 137 10.84 -2.98 5.08
C ASP A 137 9.41 -3.22 4.57
N LEU A 138 8.60 -4.01 5.30
CA LEU A 138 7.21 -4.26 4.93
C LEU A 138 6.36 -2.99 4.93
N GLN A 139 6.63 -2.05 5.83
CA GLN A 139 5.93 -0.78 5.90
C GLN A 139 6.23 0.08 4.67
N GLU A 140 7.50 0.19 4.28
CA GLU A 140 7.90 0.90 3.06
C GLU A 140 7.20 0.33 1.82
N HIS A 141 7.17 -1.00 1.68
CA HIS A 141 6.48 -1.64 0.56
C HIS A 141 4.96 -1.44 0.61
N SER A 142 4.36 -1.47 1.79
CA SER A 142 2.92 -1.20 1.96
C SER A 142 2.57 0.24 1.58
N ASP A 143 3.39 1.21 1.96
CA ASP A 143 3.21 2.62 1.64
C ASP A 143 3.38 2.88 0.15
N HIS A 144 4.37 2.24 -0.48
CA HIS A 144 4.55 2.29 -1.93
C HIS A 144 3.32 1.76 -2.69
N LEU A 145 2.82 0.57 -2.32
CA LEU A 145 1.62 -0.01 -2.94
C LEU A 145 0.38 0.85 -2.70
N ALA A 146 0.25 1.48 -1.52
CA ALA A 146 -0.85 2.39 -1.23
C ALA A 146 -0.87 3.57 -2.22
N GLU A 147 0.30 4.12 -2.53
CA GLU A 147 0.44 5.20 -3.50
C GLU A 147 0.17 4.72 -4.93
N GLU A 148 0.63 3.52 -5.33
CA GLU A 148 0.29 2.94 -6.63
C GLU A 148 -1.22 2.72 -6.80
N VAL A 149 -1.90 2.21 -5.77
CA VAL A 149 -3.36 2.02 -5.79
C VAL A 149 -4.10 3.37 -5.91
N ARG A 150 -3.56 4.42 -5.29
CA ARG A 150 -4.09 5.78 -5.37
C ARG A 150 -3.92 6.32 -6.79
N LEU A 151 -2.71 6.27 -7.35
CA LEU A 151 -2.39 6.73 -8.71
C LEU A 151 -3.19 5.97 -9.77
N ALA A 152 -3.31 4.65 -9.64
CA ALA A 152 -4.14 3.85 -10.54
C ALA A 152 -5.63 4.22 -10.42
N GLY A 153 -6.07 4.72 -9.25
CA GLY A 153 -7.40 5.29 -9.07
C GLY A 153 -7.59 6.55 -9.93
N ASP A 154 -6.64 7.49 -9.85
CA ASP A 154 -6.63 8.72 -10.65
C ASP A 154 -6.62 8.41 -12.16
N GLU A 155 -5.80 7.44 -12.59
CA GLU A 155 -5.73 7.00 -14.00
C GLU A 155 -7.06 6.39 -14.49
N ILE A 156 -7.71 5.54 -13.67
CA ILE A 156 -9.02 4.98 -14.01
C ILE A 156 -10.09 6.06 -14.14
N GLU A 157 -10.05 7.08 -13.28
CA GLU A 157 -10.97 8.22 -13.36
C GLU A 157 -10.78 8.98 -14.67
N GLN A 158 -9.54 9.27 -15.05
CA GLN A 158 -9.23 9.90 -16.34
C GLN A 158 -9.69 9.04 -17.54
N LEU A 159 -9.43 7.73 -17.51
CA LEU A 159 -9.88 6.81 -18.56
C LEU A 159 -11.41 6.73 -18.66
N HIS A 160 -12.13 6.87 -17.54
CA HIS A 160 -13.58 6.99 -17.55
C HIS A 160 -14.05 8.28 -18.23
N GLU A 161 -13.43 9.42 -17.94
CA GLU A 161 -13.73 10.71 -18.57
C GLU A 161 -13.52 10.64 -20.09
N ASP A 162 -12.34 10.18 -20.53
CA ASP A 162 -12.00 10.04 -21.94
C ASP A 162 -12.98 9.10 -22.68
N ARG A 163 -13.37 7.99 -22.04
CA ARG A 163 -14.37 7.07 -22.59
C ARG A 163 -15.74 7.74 -22.73
N ASN A 164 -16.15 8.52 -21.74
CA ASN A 164 -17.45 9.19 -21.76
C ASN A 164 -17.49 10.27 -22.86
N ASP A 165 -16.40 11.02 -23.05
CA ASP A 165 -16.25 11.98 -24.15
C ASP A 165 -16.32 11.31 -25.52
N LEU A 166 -15.69 10.13 -25.67
CA LEU A 166 -15.78 9.32 -26.89
C LEU A 166 -17.19 8.80 -27.16
N ASP A 167 -17.91 8.37 -26.12
CA ASP A 167 -19.27 7.88 -26.26
C ASP A 167 -20.24 9.03 -26.62
N LEU A 168 -20.05 10.20 -26.02
CA LEU A 168 -20.78 11.42 -26.39
C LEU A 168 -20.50 11.83 -27.85
N ALA A 169 -19.23 11.84 -28.26
CA ALA A 169 -18.85 12.14 -29.64
C ALA A 169 -19.44 11.13 -30.63
N ARG A 170 -19.55 9.85 -30.25
CA ARG A 170 -20.23 8.83 -31.07
C ARG A 170 -21.73 9.10 -31.16
N GLY A 171 -22.39 9.38 -30.04
CA GLY A 171 -23.83 9.71 -30.03
C GLY A 171 -24.16 10.91 -30.91
N ASN A 172 -23.32 11.95 -30.86
CA ASN A 172 -23.46 13.14 -31.72
C ASN A 172 -23.18 12.86 -33.21
N ALA A 173 -22.45 11.80 -33.54
CA ALA A 173 -22.17 11.40 -34.92
C ALA A 173 -23.24 10.44 -35.50
N GLU A 174 -24.16 9.95 -34.67
CA GLU A 174 -25.28 9.07 -35.06
C GLU A 174 -26.59 9.84 -35.29
N HIS A 175 -26.61 11.15 -35.01
CA HIS A 175 -27.73 12.07 -35.16
C HIS A 175 -27.36 13.26 -36.04
#